data_AF-A0AAU6WEN4-F1
#
_entry.id   AF-A0AAU6WEN4-F1
#
_cell.length_a   1.000
_cell.length_b   1.000
_cell.length_c   1.000
_cell.angle_alpha   90.00
_cell.angle_beta   90.00
_cell.angle_gamma   90.00
#
_symmetry.space_group_name_H-M   'P 1'
#
loop_
_entity.id
_entity.type
_entity.pdbx_description
1 polymer ?
#
loop_
_entity_poly.entity_id
_entity_poly.type
_entity_poly.pdbx_seq_one_letter_code
_entity_poly.pdbx_strand_id
1 'polypeptide(L)'
;MWSVDIELIAGWLTSLDEGSREQVIAAIELLEDRGPQLGRPIVDTVTLSRHSNMKELRPGSTGRSELRVLFAFDPERSAILLIAGDKAGNWTRWYKKNIPVADDLFDDHLKALKPQQRQRGR
;
A
#
# COMPACT_ATOMS: atom_id res chain seq x y z
N MET A 1 -2.19 16.71 -4.70
CA MET A 1 -2.22 15.35 -5.26
C MET A 1 -0.91 14.67 -4.89
N TRP A 2 -1.00 13.51 -4.25
CA TRP A 2 0.12 12.64 -3.92
C TRP A 2 0.40 11.70 -5.08
N SER A 3 1.65 11.28 -5.24
CA SER A 3 1.98 10.18 -6.15
C SER A 3 1.63 8.85 -5.49
N VAL A 4 1.08 7.89 -6.24
CA VAL A 4 0.89 6.52 -5.77
C VAL A 4 1.67 5.58 -6.69
N ASP A 5 2.68 4.93 -6.12
CA ASP A 5 3.47 3.91 -6.82
C ASP A 5 2.78 2.55 -6.66
N ILE A 6 2.43 1.94 -7.80
CA ILE A 6 1.74 0.67 -7.88
C ILE A 6 2.59 -0.45 -8.47
N GLU A 7 3.87 -0.20 -8.80
CA GLU A 7 4.69 -1.12 -9.60
C GLU A 7 4.75 -2.53 -9.00
N LEU A 8 4.96 -2.61 -7.68
CA LEU A 8 5.07 -3.88 -6.95
C LEU A 8 3.77 -4.69 -6.93
N ILE A 9 2.62 -4.05 -7.14
CA ILE A 9 1.31 -4.71 -7.15
C ILE A 9 0.67 -4.76 -8.53
N ALA A 10 1.30 -4.19 -9.56
CA ALA A 10 0.70 -4.05 -10.88
C ALA A 10 0.27 -5.39 -11.48
N GLY A 11 1.11 -6.42 -11.36
CA GLY A 11 0.79 -7.79 -11.80
C GLY A 11 -0.39 -8.42 -11.05
N TRP A 12 -0.55 -8.10 -9.77
CA TRP A 12 -1.72 -8.53 -9.01
C TRP A 12 -2.98 -7.77 -9.45
N LEU A 13 -2.88 -6.46 -9.64
CA LEU A 13 -4.00 -5.61 -10.06
C LEU A 13 -4.55 -6.03 -11.43
N THR A 14 -3.68 -6.40 -12.37
CA THR A 14 -4.08 -6.91 -13.69
C THR A 14 -4.66 -8.32 -13.65
N SER A 15 -4.40 -9.09 -12.59
CA SER A 15 -4.98 -10.43 -12.40
C SER A 15 -6.42 -10.43 -11.85
N LEU A 16 -6.86 -9.30 -11.27
CA LEU A 16 -8.20 -9.16 -10.71
C LEU A 16 -9.28 -9.16 -11.81
N ASP A 17 -10.49 -9.62 -11.45
CA ASP A 17 -11.69 -9.37 -12.23
C ASP A 17 -12.01 -7.87 -12.28
N GLU A 18 -12.84 -7.46 -13.24
CA GLU A 18 -13.15 -6.06 -13.52
C GLU A 18 -13.72 -5.33 -12.30
N GLY A 19 -14.72 -5.90 -11.62
CA GLY A 19 -15.34 -5.26 -10.47
C GLY A 19 -14.39 -5.11 -9.28
N SER A 20 -13.60 -6.15 -9.00
CA SER A 20 -12.54 -6.08 -7.98
C SER A 20 -11.49 -5.01 -8.30
N ARG A 21 -11.07 -4.93 -9.57
CA ARG A 21 -10.07 -3.96 -10.03
C ARG A 21 -10.59 -2.52 -9.89
N GLU A 22 -11.84 -2.27 -10.29
CA GLU A 22 -12.49 -0.96 -10.15
C GLU A 22 -12.52 -0.48 -8.70
N GLN A 23 -12.82 -1.37 -7.75
CA GLN A 23 -12.81 -1.01 -6.32
C GLN A 23 -11.41 -0.63 -5.83
N VAL A 24 -10.37 -1.32 -6.30
CA VAL A 24 -8.98 -1.00 -5.94
C VAL A 24 -8.57 0.33 -6.55
N ILE A 25 -8.90 0.58 -7.82
CA ILE A 25 -8.60 1.84 -8.52
C ILE A 25 -9.27 3.01 -7.80
N ALA A 26 -10.57 2.92 -7.47
CA ALA A 26 -11.27 3.98 -6.75
C ALA A 26 -10.63 4.28 -5.37
N ALA A 27 -10.13 3.26 -4.68
CA ALA A 27 -9.41 3.44 -3.42
C ALA A 27 -8.03 4.12 -3.61
N ILE A 28 -7.34 3.83 -4.72
CA ILE A 28 -6.08 4.47 -5.09
C ILE A 28 -6.30 5.94 -5.44
N GLU A 29 -7.33 6.27 -6.22
CA GLU A 29 -7.67 7.66 -6.57
C GLU A 29 -7.95 8.51 -5.32
N LEU A 30 -8.68 7.96 -4.34
CA LEU A 30 -8.89 8.62 -3.05
C LEU A 30 -7.58 8.82 -2.27
N LEU A 31 -6.63 7.88 -2.39
CA LEU A 31 -5.32 7.96 -1.77
C LEU A 31 -4.44 9.03 -2.45
N GLU A 32 -4.49 9.16 -3.77
CA GLU A 32 -3.83 10.23 -4.53
C GLU A 32 -4.37 11.62 -4.16
N ASP A 33 -5.69 11.75 -4.00
CA ASP A 33 -6.32 13.03 -3.66
C ASP A 33 -6.01 13.46 -2.22
N ARG A 34 -6.24 12.57 -1.25
CA ARG A 34 -6.21 12.91 0.18
C ARG A 34 -4.89 12.59 0.88
N GLY A 35 -4.09 11.68 0.33
CA GLY A 35 -2.81 11.25 0.89
C GLY A 35 -2.93 10.81 2.37
N PRO A 36 -2.03 11.28 3.26
CA PRO A 36 -2.04 10.90 4.68
C PRO A 36 -3.31 11.24 5.46
N GLN A 37 -4.16 12.13 4.93
CA GLN A 37 -5.44 12.48 5.57
C GLN A 37 -6.54 11.44 5.27
N LEU A 38 -6.32 10.51 4.34
CA LEU A 38 -7.23 9.41 4.10
C LEU A 38 -7.20 8.44 5.29
N GLY A 39 -8.34 8.33 5.98
CA GLY A 39 -8.51 7.48 7.15
C GLY A 39 -9.54 6.36 6.94
N ARG A 40 -10.10 5.86 8.04
CA ARG A 40 -11.18 4.86 7.98
C ARG A 40 -12.43 5.43 7.27
N PRO A 41 -13.19 4.61 6.51
CA PRO A 41 -13.08 3.15 6.37
C PRO A 41 -12.14 2.68 5.25
N ILE A 42 -11.48 3.57 4.50
CA ILE A 42 -10.64 3.17 3.36
C ILE A 42 -9.21 2.83 3.77
N VAL A 43 -8.68 3.42 4.84
CA VAL A 43 -7.31 3.17 5.32
C VAL A 43 -7.29 2.74 6.79
N ASP A 44 -6.38 1.82 7.16
CA ASP A 44 -5.93 1.61 8.55
C ASP A 44 -4.44 1.81 8.74
N THR A 45 -4.05 1.87 10.02
CA THR A 45 -2.68 1.67 10.47
C THR A 45 -2.39 0.18 10.70
N VAL A 46 -1.21 -0.28 10.27
CA VAL A 46 -0.73 -1.65 10.50
C VAL A 46 0.18 -1.64 11.72
N THR A 47 -0.35 -2.05 12.87
CA THR A 47 0.35 -1.91 14.16
C THR A 47 1.47 -2.92 14.42
N LEU A 48 1.51 -4.02 13.66
CA LEU A 48 2.52 -5.07 13.81
C LEU A 48 3.75 -4.87 12.91
N SER A 49 3.77 -3.81 12.10
CA SER A 49 4.90 -3.44 11.25
C SER A 49 6.02 -2.80 12.08
N ARG A 50 7.27 -2.96 11.65
CA ARG A 50 8.40 -2.19 12.21
C ARG A 50 8.36 -0.71 11.81
N HIS A 51 7.62 -0.38 10.75
CA HIS A 51 7.44 0.98 10.24
C HIS A 51 6.16 1.58 10.81
N SER A 52 6.28 2.62 11.62
CA SER A 52 5.13 3.27 12.29
C SER A 52 4.15 3.94 11.33
N ASN A 53 4.59 4.23 10.11
CA ASN A 53 3.79 4.78 9.02
C ASN A 53 3.23 3.71 8.06
N MET A 54 3.41 2.42 8.34
CA MET A 54 2.81 1.33 7.56
C MET A 54 1.29 1.35 7.70
N LYS A 55 0.62 1.26 6.57
CA LYS A 55 -0.83 1.39 6.43
C LYS A 55 -1.38 0.26 5.58
N GLU A 56 -2.70 0.13 5.65
CA GLU A 56 -3.46 -0.78 4.83
C GLU A 56 -4.54 -0.01 4.06
N LEU A 57 -4.58 -0.19 2.75
CA LEU A 57 -5.70 0.22 1.90
C LEU A 57 -6.77 -0.87 1.91
N ARG A 58 -8.02 -0.44 2.06
CA ARG A 58 -9.22 -1.28 2.13
C ARG A 58 -10.23 -0.87 1.05
N PRO A 59 -10.00 -1.32 -0.20
CA PRO A 59 -11.00 -1.23 -1.26
C PRO A 59 -12.35 -1.80 -0.82
N GLY A 60 -13.42 -1.33 -1.48
CA GLY A 60 -14.74 -1.94 -1.35
C GLY A 60 -14.67 -3.44 -1.70
N SER A 61 -15.50 -4.23 -1.04
CA SER A 61 -15.63 -5.67 -1.31
C SER A 61 -16.81 -5.91 -2.24
N THR A 62 -16.61 -6.78 -3.24
CA THR A 62 -17.69 -7.34 -4.06
C THR A 62 -17.77 -8.85 -3.79
N GLY A 63 -18.94 -9.34 -3.40
CA GLY A 63 -19.12 -10.77 -3.10
C GLY A 63 -18.38 -11.22 -1.84
N ARG A 64 -17.38 -12.11 -1.99
CA ARG A 64 -16.64 -12.73 -0.87
C ARG A 64 -15.18 -12.28 -0.76
N SER A 65 -14.70 -11.43 -1.68
CA SER A 65 -13.29 -11.00 -1.70
C SER A 65 -13.03 -9.94 -0.64
N GLU A 66 -11.91 -10.05 0.05
CA GLU A 66 -11.48 -9.07 1.05
C GLU A 66 -10.11 -8.54 0.64
N LEU A 67 -10.08 -7.76 -0.45
CA LEU A 67 -8.86 -7.23 -1.03
C LEU A 67 -8.22 -6.22 -0.08
N ARG A 68 -6.90 -6.31 0.13
CA ARG A 68 -6.14 -5.33 0.91
C ARG A 68 -4.77 -5.11 0.29
N VAL A 69 -4.25 -3.93 0.52
CA VAL A 69 -2.91 -3.54 0.07
C VAL A 69 -2.15 -2.93 1.26
N LEU A 70 -0.98 -3.46 1.61
CA LEU A 70 -0.10 -2.77 2.56
C LEU A 70 0.72 -1.73 1.81
N PHE A 71 0.85 -0.56 2.41
CA PHE A 71 1.54 0.56 1.82
C PHE A 71 2.14 1.47 2.88
N ALA A 72 3.08 2.32 2.49
CA ALA A 72 3.61 3.37 3.35
C ALA A 72 3.84 4.66 2.55
N PHE A 73 3.80 5.80 3.23
CA PHE A 73 4.19 7.07 2.63
C PHE A 73 5.69 7.29 2.80
N ASP A 74 6.38 7.61 1.71
CA ASP A 74 7.80 7.94 1.73
C ASP A 74 8.04 9.44 2.03
N PRO A 75 9.31 9.85 2.25
CA PRO A 75 9.66 11.26 2.47
C PRO A 75 9.45 12.18 1.26
N GLU A 76 9.33 11.64 0.04
CA GLU A 76 9.18 12.41 -1.21
C GLU A 76 7.71 12.65 -1.60
N ARG A 77 6.78 12.35 -0.68
CA ARG A 77 5.33 12.50 -0.85
C ARG A 77 4.73 11.51 -1.86
N SER A 78 5.23 10.28 -1.84
CA SER A 78 4.63 9.15 -2.57
C SER A 78 4.06 8.12 -1.60
N ALA A 79 2.91 7.54 -1.93
CA ALA A 79 2.44 6.31 -1.29
C ALA A 79 2.95 5.11 -2.10
N ILE A 80 3.70 4.22 -1.47
CA ILE A 80 4.27 3.04 -2.14
C ILE A 80 3.41 1.84 -1.79
N LEU A 81 2.70 1.27 -2.77
CA LEU A 81 1.90 0.05 -2.59
C LEU A 81 2.81 -1.16 -2.66
N LEU A 82 3.04 -1.82 -1.51
CA LEU A 82 4.13 -2.78 -1.33
C LEU A 82 3.69 -4.21 -1.62
N ILE A 83 2.52 -4.59 -1.10
CA ILE A 83 2.00 -5.96 -1.25
C ILE A 83 0.48 -5.94 -1.22
N ALA A 84 -0.12 -6.76 -2.07
CA ALA A 84 -1.57 -6.88 -2.18
C ALA A 84 -2.02 -8.34 -2.16
N GLY A 85 -3.28 -8.57 -1.80
CA GLY A 85 -3.87 -9.90 -1.85
C GLY A 85 -5.33 -9.94 -1.39
N ASP A 86 -5.97 -11.07 -1.66
CA ASP A 86 -7.31 -11.39 -1.17
C ASP A 86 -7.21 -12.08 0.20
N LYS A 87 -7.98 -11.59 1.17
CA LYS A 87 -7.97 -12.03 2.56
C LYS A 87 -9.10 -12.96 2.95
N ALA A 88 -9.95 -13.39 2.01
CA ALA A 88 -11.09 -14.23 2.30
C ALA A 88 -10.70 -15.45 3.18
N GLY A 89 -11.06 -15.40 4.48
CA GLY A 89 -10.99 -16.52 5.42
C GLY A 89 -9.67 -16.80 6.16
N ASN A 90 -8.59 -16.02 6.01
CA ASN A 90 -7.33 -16.29 6.78
C ASN A 90 -6.47 -15.06 7.13
N TRP A 91 -7.08 -14.12 7.82
CA TRP A 91 -6.50 -12.84 8.22
C TRP A 91 -5.18 -12.94 9.01
N THR A 92 -5.15 -13.76 10.06
CA THR A 92 -3.98 -13.83 10.95
C THR A 92 -2.75 -14.36 10.23
N ARG A 93 -2.90 -15.39 9.38
CA ARG A 93 -1.77 -15.96 8.64
C ARG A 93 -1.28 -15.00 7.56
N TRP A 94 -2.20 -14.30 6.90
CA TRP A 94 -1.85 -13.33 5.87
C TRP A 94 -1.00 -12.20 6.44
N TYR A 95 -1.39 -11.58 7.56
CA TYR A 95 -0.59 -10.50 8.15
C TYR A 95 0.77 -10.99 8.64
N LYS A 96 0.81 -12.12 9.35
CA LYS A 96 2.08 -12.72 9.82
C LYS A 96 3.05 -12.99 8.68
N LYS A 97 2.55 -13.34 7.49
CA LYS A 97 3.36 -13.59 6.31
C LYS A 97 3.77 -12.29 5.59
N ASN A 98 2.82 -11.38 5.38
CA ASN A 98 3.00 -10.28 4.42
C ASN A 98 3.51 -8.98 5.06
N ILE A 99 3.32 -8.77 6.37
CA ILE A 99 3.87 -7.58 7.05
C ILE A 99 5.40 -7.57 6.97
N PRO A 100 6.13 -8.66 7.31
CA PRO A 100 7.59 -8.66 7.18
C PRO A 100 8.06 -8.39 5.74
N VAL A 101 7.36 -8.94 4.75
CA VAL A 101 7.68 -8.74 3.33
C VAL A 101 7.47 -7.27 2.92
N ALA A 102 6.35 -6.67 3.33
CA ALA A 102 6.10 -5.25 3.08
C ALA A 102 7.14 -4.37 3.75
N ASP A 103 7.54 -4.71 4.98
CA ASP A 103 8.57 -3.96 5.68
C ASP A 103 9.93 -4.02 4.97
N ASP A 104 10.30 -5.20 4.43
CA ASP A 104 11.55 -5.39 3.68
C ASP A 104 11.53 -4.59 2.36
N LEU A 105 10.42 -4.66 1.62
CA LEU A 105 10.23 -3.87 0.40
C LEU A 105 10.31 -2.36 0.66
N PHE A 106 9.74 -1.90 1.78
CA PHE A 106 9.81 -0.48 2.13
C PHE A 106 11.21 -0.06 2.57
N ASP A 107 11.95 -0.91 3.29
CA ASP A 107 13.35 -0.65 3.62
C ASP A 107 14.21 -0.50 2.37
N ASP A 108 14.00 -1.35 1.36
CA ASP A 108 14.73 -1.29 0.11
C ASP A 108 14.38 -0.03 -0.70
N HIS A 109 13.10 0.36 -0.73
CA HIS A 109 12.68 1.65 -1.28
C HIS A 109 13.39 2.83 -0.61
N LEU A 110 13.39 2.88 0.73
CA LEU A 110 14.04 3.95 1.49
C LEU A 110 15.56 3.98 1.28
N LYS A 111 16.20 2.83 1.08
CA LYS A 111 17.64 2.76 0.71
C LYS A 111 17.88 3.31 -0.69
N ALA A 112 16.98 3.05 -1.64
CA ALA A 112 17.07 3.53 -3.02
C ALA A 112 16.82 5.05 -3.15
N LEU A 113 16.10 5.68 -2.21
CA LEU A 113 15.91 7.14 -2.15
C LEU A 113 17.12 7.90 -1.58
N LYS A 114 17.84 7.31 -0.61
CA LYS A 114 19.02 7.92 0.05
C LYS A 114 20.21 8.32 -0.86
N PRO A 115 20.42 7.82 -2.09
CA PRO A 115 21.52 8.27 -2.96
C PRO A 115 21.37 9.71 -3.46
N GLN A 116 20.18 10.33 -3.41
CA GLN A 116 19.95 11.65 -4.03
C GLN A 116 20.01 12.85 -3.06
N GLN A 117 19.92 12.62 -1.73
CA GLN A 117 19.96 13.72 -0.74
C GLN A 117 21.36 14.30 -0.48
N ARG A 118 22.42 13.82 -1.17
CA ARG A 118 23.81 14.29 -0.97
C ARG A 118 24.29 15.43 -1.90
N GLN A 119 23.47 15.93 -2.82
CA GLN A 119 23.93 16.98 -3.78
C GLN A 119 23.12 18.29 -3.82
N ARG A 120 22.05 18.45 -3.02
CA ARG A 120 21.38 19.76 -2.88
C ARG A 120 21.79 20.44 -1.57
N GLY A 121 23.03 20.91 -1.57
CA GLY A 121 23.63 21.63 -0.44
C GLY A 121 24.94 22.28 -0.86
N ARG A 122 24.87 23.21 -1.82
CA ARG A 122 25.87 24.25 -2.05
C ARG A 122 25.14 25.55 -2.32
#